data_AF-A0A5B8A1Z9-F1
#
_entry.id   AF-A0A5B8A1Z9-F1
#
_cell.length_a   1.000
_cell.length_b   1.000
_cell.length_c   1.000
_cell.angle_alpha   90.00
_cell.angle_beta   90.00
_cell.angle_gamma   90.00
#
_symmetry.space_group_name_H-M   'P 1'
#
loop_
_entity.id
_entity.type
_entity.pdbx_description
1 polymer ?
#
loop_
_entity_poly.entity_id
_entity_poly.type
_entity_poly.pdbx_seq_one_letter_code
_entity_poly.pdbx_strand_id
1 'polypeptide(L)'
;MIQLLIYLLVTIVVRTNGHHGLDYVAPAPQALVWQEPLTITRGGTYRGNYRSLDSNVPAVRIRTTQPVTLDGANVYGAGDLIDAKFKNNHLTIVNTHLWAGPQTLNNKRRGKTLDANGTRYLKFEHNYIEHTSGIYLADMQVDDPSIAKHLSIRYNICRNIDGRYRNGGRETAQFVQLNSCGDLKQSEIAWNMAVNEPFVCDTEDFINIFQSWGASMSDALLIHDNFCLGTYPNPPLDPVHSGGGIMLGDGGKGPNSNHNIKCYNNHLLETSQYGIALVRGYNIWWYDNRIVATALTPDGQRVPGFNVGMYCYNDNRSLNGNTYFYNIRVFRNGVCYNTYKYNHQLQSNLFDFSSYVKSQIYFPETGPDANYRLYPGLATAATIAAEKEVWRQKVLASPYTLGPLNE
;
A
#
# COMPACT_ATOMS: atom_id res chain seq x y z
N MET A 1 -20.87 -8.08 -20.18
CA MET A 1 -19.41 -7.94 -20.43
C MET A 1 -18.62 -7.55 -19.16
N ILE A 2 -19.19 -6.76 -18.23
CA ILE A 2 -18.58 -6.39 -16.91
C ILE A 2 -18.29 -7.59 -15.98
N GLN A 3 -18.96 -8.74 -16.20
CA GLN A 3 -18.82 -9.94 -15.36
C GLN A 3 -17.52 -10.73 -15.57
N LEU A 4 -16.83 -10.59 -16.71
CA LEU A 4 -15.68 -11.44 -17.06
C LEU A 4 -14.35 -10.93 -16.48
N LEU A 5 -14.16 -9.61 -16.38
CA LEU A 5 -12.94 -9.02 -15.81
C LEU A 5 -12.85 -9.18 -14.28
N ILE A 6 -13.99 -9.09 -13.58
CA ILE A 6 -14.05 -9.35 -12.13
C ILE A 6 -13.81 -10.84 -11.83
N TYR A 7 -14.25 -11.75 -12.71
CA TYR A 7 -13.96 -13.18 -12.58
C TYR A 7 -12.47 -13.50 -12.72
N LEU A 8 -11.72 -12.77 -13.57
CA LEU A 8 -10.27 -12.94 -13.72
C LEU A 8 -9.46 -12.27 -12.59
N LEU A 9 -9.99 -11.22 -11.97
CA LEU A 9 -9.36 -10.52 -10.84
C LEU A 9 -9.52 -11.25 -9.50
N VAL A 10 -10.59 -12.04 -9.32
CA VAL A 10 -10.82 -12.83 -8.09
C VAL A 10 -10.44 -14.31 -8.25
N THR A 11 -10.43 -14.85 -9.47
CA THR A 11 -9.80 -16.15 -9.77
C THR A 11 -8.32 -15.91 -10.01
N ILE A 12 -7.55 -15.78 -8.91
CA ILE A 12 -6.10 -15.88 -8.98
C ILE A 12 -5.80 -17.26 -9.55
N VAL A 13 -5.44 -17.33 -10.83
CA VAL A 13 -4.61 -18.44 -11.31
C VAL A 13 -3.30 -18.26 -10.57
N VAL A 14 -3.20 -18.88 -9.41
CA VAL A 14 -1.90 -19.14 -8.78
C VAL A 14 -1.18 -19.93 -9.84
N ARG A 15 -0.18 -19.34 -10.49
CA ARG A 15 0.65 -20.09 -11.42
C ARG A 15 1.34 -21.14 -10.58
N THR A 16 0.86 -22.39 -10.65
CA THR A 16 1.45 -23.56 -9.98
C THR A 16 2.79 -23.97 -10.58
N ASN A 17 3.32 -23.19 -11.51
CA ASN A 17 4.55 -23.50 -12.23
C ASN A 17 5.71 -22.81 -11.54
N GLY A 18 6.33 -23.52 -10.59
CA GLY A 18 7.76 -23.61 -10.22
C GLY A 18 8.78 -22.51 -10.51
N HIS A 19 8.40 -21.29 -10.89
CA HIS A 19 9.31 -20.16 -11.06
C HIS A 19 9.52 -19.50 -9.70
N HIS A 20 10.23 -20.21 -8.83
CA HIS A 20 10.87 -19.63 -7.67
C HIS A 20 12.00 -18.73 -8.19
N GLY A 21 11.76 -17.43 -8.38
CA GLY A 21 12.83 -16.56 -8.83
C GLY A 21 12.43 -15.12 -9.14
N LEU A 22 13.45 -14.27 -9.14
CA LEU A 22 13.46 -12.86 -9.56
C LEU A 22 12.97 -12.62 -11.01
N ASP A 23 12.52 -13.66 -11.70
CA ASP A 23 12.29 -13.71 -13.15
C ASP A 23 10.86 -13.38 -13.58
N TYR A 24 9.90 -13.28 -12.65
CA TYR A 24 8.59 -12.73 -13.01
C TYR A 24 8.73 -11.23 -13.26
N VAL A 25 8.36 -10.83 -14.46
CA VAL A 25 8.21 -9.44 -14.88
C VAL A 25 6.92 -9.39 -15.68
N ALA A 26 6.05 -8.45 -15.36
CA ALA A 26 4.89 -8.24 -16.20
C ALA A 26 5.31 -7.76 -17.59
N PRO A 27 4.97 -8.50 -18.65
CA PRO A 27 5.29 -8.06 -20.00
C PRO A 27 4.47 -6.82 -20.32
N ALA A 28 5.10 -5.83 -20.95
CA ALA A 28 4.37 -4.74 -21.58
C ALA A 28 3.36 -5.31 -22.59
N PRO A 29 2.18 -4.69 -22.79
CA PRO A 29 1.29 -5.11 -23.87
C PRO A 29 2.02 -5.08 -25.22
N GLN A 30 2.07 -6.23 -25.90
CA GLN A 30 2.84 -6.39 -27.15
C GLN A 30 2.25 -5.63 -28.35
N ALA A 31 0.96 -5.28 -28.29
CA ALA A 31 0.24 -4.60 -29.37
C ALA A 31 0.40 -3.07 -29.39
N LEU A 32 1.14 -2.47 -28.45
CA LEU A 32 1.30 -1.03 -28.35
C LEU A 32 2.51 -0.52 -29.13
N VAL A 33 2.33 0.56 -29.89
CA VAL A 33 3.45 1.34 -30.45
C VAL A 33 3.95 2.30 -29.39
N TRP A 34 5.17 2.07 -28.91
CA TRP A 34 5.80 2.83 -27.84
C TRP A 34 6.53 4.07 -28.37
N GLN A 35 6.38 5.16 -27.67
CA GLN A 35 7.12 6.41 -27.84
C GLN A 35 8.28 6.46 -26.84
N GLU A 36 9.29 7.25 -27.18
CA GLU A 36 10.39 7.59 -26.28
C GLU A 36 9.89 8.28 -24.99
N PRO A 37 10.72 8.32 -23.94
CA PRO A 37 10.36 8.99 -22.70
C PRO A 37 9.91 10.44 -22.89
N LEU A 38 8.84 10.82 -22.21
CA LEU A 38 8.24 12.16 -22.32
C LEU A 38 8.71 13.07 -21.19
N THR A 39 9.13 14.30 -21.53
CA THR A 39 9.29 15.39 -20.55
C THR A 39 8.24 16.47 -20.77
N ILE A 40 7.37 16.65 -19.77
CA ILE A 40 6.26 17.61 -19.78
C ILE A 40 6.73 18.93 -19.16
N THR A 41 6.83 19.98 -19.97
CA THR A 41 7.26 21.33 -19.53
C THR A 41 6.13 22.36 -19.54
N ARG A 42 4.93 21.99 -20.01
CA ARG A 42 3.74 22.84 -20.07
C ARG A 42 2.53 22.08 -19.56
N GLY A 43 1.58 22.80 -18.96
CA GLY A 43 0.32 22.22 -18.53
C GLY A 43 -0.50 21.73 -19.72
N GLY A 44 -1.40 20.81 -19.46
CA GLY A 44 -2.25 20.21 -20.50
C GLY A 44 -2.61 18.76 -20.20
N THR A 45 -3.36 18.17 -21.13
CA THR A 45 -3.72 16.75 -21.11
C THR A 45 -2.84 15.99 -22.09
N TYR A 46 -2.25 14.90 -21.62
CA TYR A 46 -1.34 14.04 -22.37
C TYR A 46 -1.92 12.63 -22.39
N ARG A 47 -1.93 12.04 -23.58
CA ARG A 47 -2.29 10.64 -23.85
C ARG A 47 -1.17 10.03 -24.68
N GLY A 48 -1.00 8.72 -24.64
CA GLY A 48 0.02 8.04 -25.44
C GLY A 48 0.63 6.84 -24.74
N ASN A 49 1.58 6.20 -25.42
CA ASN A 49 2.30 5.03 -24.91
C ASN A 49 3.76 5.41 -24.71
N TYR A 50 4.18 5.63 -23.48
CA TYR A 50 5.53 6.11 -23.15
C TYR A 50 6.36 4.99 -22.56
N ARG A 51 7.58 4.82 -23.07
CA ARG A 51 8.47 3.73 -22.64
C ARG A 51 9.86 4.22 -22.32
N SER A 52 10.38 3.79 -21.17
CA SER A 52 11.81 3.83 -20.88
C SER A 52 12.36 2.43 -20.66
N LEU A 53 13.51 2.14 -21.27
CA LEU A 53 14.26 0.89 -21.04
C LEU A 53 15.52 1.12 -20.19
N ASP A 54 15.71 2.32 -19.63
CA ASP A 54 16.85 2.64 -18.78
C ASP A 54 16.37 2.89 -17.34
N SER A 55 16.90 2.15 -16.36
CA SER A 55 16.59 2.33 -14.94
C SER A 55 16.91 3.73 -14.38
N ASN A 56 17.70 4.55 -15.08
CA ASN A 56 17.98 5.94 -14.69
C ASN A 56 17.06 6.97 -15.37
N VAL A 57 16.28 6.57 -16.37
CA VAL A 57 15.42 7.48 -17.14
C VAL A 57 13.96 7.13 -16.86
N PRO A 58 13.17 8.04 -16.28
CA PRO A 58 11.75 7.79 -16.10
C PRO A 58 11.02 7.84 -17.44
N ALA A 59 9.95 7.06 -17.59
CA ALA A 59 9.16 7.06 -18.82
C ALA A 59 8.40 8.37 -19.04
N VAL A 60 7.94 9.01 -17.96
CA VAL A 60 7.35 10.35 -17.97
C VAL A 60 8.01 11.20 -16.89
N ARG A 61 8.40 12.43 -17.25
CA ARG A 61 8.98 13.41 -16.33
C ARG A 61 8.17 14.70 -16.34
N ILE A 62 7.75 15.17 -15.17
CA ILE A 62 7.03 16.43 -15.01
C ILE A 62 8.00 17.55 -14.62
N ARG A 63 8.03 18.63 -15.41
CA ARG A 63 8.89 19.81 -15.23
C ARG A 63 8.09 21.10 -15.41
N THR A 64 6.95 21.17 -14.75
CA THR A 64 6.08 22.35 -14.75
C THR A 64 5.25 22.40 -13.48
N THR A 65 4.85 23.61 -13.09
CA THR A 65 3.85 23.86 -12.03
C THR A 65 2.44 23.98 -12.59
N GLN A 66 2.31 24.13 -13.91
CA GLN A 66 0.99 24.18 -14.56
C GLN A 66 0.29 22.83 -14.42
N PRO A 67 -1.06 22.79 -14.35
CA PRO A 67 -1.80 21.54 -14.25
C PRO A 67 -1.49 20.57 -15.39
N VAL A 68 -1.12 19.33 -15.02
CA VAL A 68 -0.85 18.24 -15.96
C VAL A 68 -1.86 17.12 -15.72
N THR A 69 -2.43 16.63 -16.81
CA THR A 69 -3.29 15.44 -16.81
C THR A 69 -2.69 14.35 -17.69
N LEU A 70 -2.42 13.17 -17.13
CA LEU A 70 -2.27 11.92 -17.87
C LEU A 70 -3.62 11.19 -17.86
N ASP A 71 -4.22 10.99 -19.03
CA ASP A 71 -5.52 10.34 -19.13
C ASP A 71 -5.49 9.27 -20.22
N GLY A 72 -5.72 8.01 -19.86
CA GLY A 72 -5.69 6.91 -20.84
C GLY A 72 -4.29 6.67 -21.41
N ALA A 73 -3.23 6.94 -20.65
CA ALA A 73 -1.86 6.69 -21.08
C ALA A 73 -1.41 5.28 -20.73
N ASN A 74 -0.47 4.75 -21.51
CA ASN A 74 0.26 3.52 -21.21
C ASN A 74 1.69 3.90 -20.86
N VAL A 75 2.19 3.47 -19.70
CA VAL A 75 3.52 3.82 -19.22
C VAL A 75 4.29 2.57 -18.83
N TYR A 76 5.46 2.37 -19.46
CA TYR A 76 6.34 1.24 -19.18
C TYR A 76 7.76 1.72 -18.87
N GLY A 77 8.40 1.21 -17.83
CA GLY A 77 9.72 1.69 -17.42
C GLY A 77 10.58 0.66 -16.70
N ALA A 78 11.86 0.58 -17.07
CA ALA A 78 12.88 -0.15 -16.29
C ALA A 78 13.30 0.57 -15.00
N GLY A 79 12.93 1.85 -14.86
CA GLY A 79 13.08 2.69 -13.67
C GLY A 79 11.74 3.36 -13.34
N ASP A 80 11.75 4.45 -12.57
CA ASP A 80 10.51 5.16 -12.16
C ASP A 80 9.61 5.47 -13.37
N LEU A 81 8.31 5.20 -13.27
CA LEU A 81 7.40 5.39 -14.39
C LEU A 81 7.09 6.87 -14.58
N ILE A 82 6.76 7.56 -13.48
CA ILE A 82 6.45 8.99 -13.47
C ILE A 82 7.32 9.68 -12.41
N ASP A 83 8.22 10.55 -12.85
CA ASP A 83 9.04 11.43 -12.02
C ASP A 83 8.39 12.81 -11.93
N ALA A 84 7.90 13.18 -10.74
CA ALA A 84 7.26 14.46 -10.46
C ALA A 84 7.91 15.19 -9.27
N LYS A 85 9.24 15.15 -9.21
CA LYS A 85 10.05 15.83 -8.18
C LYS A 85 10.20 17.34 -8.43
N PHE A 86 9.65 17.86 -9.52
CA PHE A 86 9.59 19.30 -9.75
C PHE A 86 8.53 19.91 -8.83
N LYS A 87 8.95 20.68 -7.83
CA LYS A 87 8.07 21.20 -6.78
C LYS A 87 6.89 22.02 -7.33
N ASN A 88 5.82 22.07 -6.55
CA ASN A 88 4.57 22.78 -6.82
C ASN A 88 3.84 22.29 -8.08
N ASN A 89 3.91 20.99 -8.38
CA ASN A 89 3.16 20.40 -9.47
C ASN A 89 1.70 20.10 -9.07
N HIS A 90 0.82 20.10 -10.06
CA HIS A 90 -0.60 19.74 -9.96
C HIS A 90 -0.87 18.60 -10.94
N LEU A 91 -1.19 17.42 -10.42
CA LEU A 91 -1.25 16.20 -11.22
C LEU A 91 -2.63 15.56 -11.17
N THR A 92 -3.12 15.22 -12.35
CA THR A 92 -4.21 14.26 -12.54
C THR A 92 -3.67 13.09 -13.35
N ILE A 93 -3.75 11.87 -12.82
CA ILE A 93 -3.36 10.63 -13.49
C ILE A 93 -4.55 9.69 -13.40
N VAL A 94 -5.21 9.49 -14.53
CA VAL A 94 -6.47 8.73 -14.60
C VAL A 94 -6.51 7.76 -15.76
N ASN A 95 -7.25 6.66 -15.61
CA ASN A 95 -7.45 5.65 -16.66
C ASN A 95 -6.13 5.14 -17.28
N THR A 96 -5.03 5.20 -16.53
CA THR A 96 -3.68 4.95 -17.04
C THR A 96 -3.23 3.56 -16.62
N HIS A 97 -2.52 2.87 -17.50
CA HIS A 97 -1.88 1.60 -17.23
C HIS A 97 -0.37 1.77 -17.06
N LEU A 98 0.17 1.22 -15.98
CA LEU A 98 1.52 1.49 -15.50
C LEU A 98 2.22 0.17 -15.17
N TRP A 99 3.30 -0.14 -15.89
CA TRP A 99 4.04 -1.40 -15.75
C TRP A 99 5.53 -1.13 -15.52
N ALA A 100 6.09 -1.73 -14.48
CA ALA A 100 7.54 -1.78 -14.34
C ALA A 100 8.12 -2.94 -15.16
N GLY A 101 9.12 -2.60 -15.97
CA GLY A 101 9.96 -3.54 -16.68
C GLY A 101 11.12 -4.07 -15.83
N PRO A 102 11.95 -4.94 -16.40
CA PRO A 102 13.14 -5.43 -15.71
C PRO A 102 14.14 -4.29 -15.51
N GLN A 103 14.77 -4.23 -14.33
CA GLN A 103 15.82 -3.25 -14.07
C GLN A 103 17.02 -3.49 -14.99
N THR A 104 17.62 -2.43 -15.54
CA THR A 104 18.87 -2.52 -16.30
C THR A 104 20.12 -2.37 -15.46
N LEU A 105 19.98 -1.98 -14.18
CA LEU A 105 21.08 -1.72 -13.27
C LEU A 105 20.94 -2.49 -11.95
N ASN A 106 22.09 -2.87 -11.40
CA ASN A 106 22.20 -3.48 -10.07
C ASN A 106 21.96 -2.44 -8.97
N ASN A 107 21.47 -2.87 -7.82
CA ASN A 107 21.19 -2.03 -6.64
C ASN A 107 20.28 -0.83 -6.97
N LYS A 108 19.46 -0.96 -8.00
CA LYS A 108 18.39 -0.03 -8.33
C LYS A 108 17.09 -0.75 -8.05
N ARG A 109 16.15 -0.04 -7.43
CA ARG A 109 14.77 -0.50 -7.25
C ARG A 109 14.05 -0.78 -8.55
N ARG A 110 12.97 -1.55 -8.51
CA ARG A 110 11.97 -1.45 -9.57
C ARG A 110 11.39 -0.04 -9.55
N GLY A 111 10.93 0.44 -10.70
CA GLY A 111 10.42 1.80 -10.80
C GLY A 111 9.26 2.06 -9.83
N LYS A 112 9.23 3.21 -9.15
CA LYS A 112 7.99 3.70 -8.55
C LYS A 112 6.97 3.97 -9.66
N THR A 113 5.69 3.71 -9.40
CA THR A 113 4.59 4.15 -10.25
C THR A 113 4.61 5.67 -10.41
N LEU A 114 4.77 6.35 -9.28
CA LEU A 114 4.86 7.80 -9.17
C LEU A 114 5.83 8.12 -8.04
N ASP A 115 6.84 8.93 -8.33
CA ASP A 115 7.73 9.52 -7.33
C ASP A 115 7.61 11.04 -7.38
N ALA A 116 6.90 11.59 -6.40
CA ALA A 116 6.50 12.98 -6.35
C ALA A 116 7.05 13.67 -5.10
N ASN A 117 7.59 14.88 -5.26
CA ASN A 117 8.04 15.73 -4.14
C ASN A 117 7.49 17.15 -4.32
N GLY A 118 6.86 17.68 -3.28
CA GLY A 118 6.33 19.05 -3.26
C GLY A 118 5.09 19.25 -4.14
N THR A 119 4.34 18.19 -4.44
CA THR A 119 3.07 18.27 -5.17
C THR A 119 2.03 19.01 -4.33
N ARG A 120 1.21 19.86 -4.96
CA ARG A 120 0.12 20.60 -4.30
C ARG A 120 -1.25 19.96 -4.48
N TYR A 121 -1.41 19.22 -5.56
CA TYR A 121 -2.63 18.50 -5.91
C TYR A 121 -2.29 17.19 -6.60
N LEU A 122 -2.87 16.10 -6.12
CA LEU A 122 -2.80 14.79 -6.76
C LEU A 122 -4.19 14.15 -6.83
N LYS A 123 -4.63 13.88 -8.06
CA LYS A 123 -5.69 12.93 -8.36
C LYS A 123 -5.09 11.73 -9.09
N PHE A 124 -5.08 10.57 -8.46
CA PHE A 124 -4.56 9.32 -9.00
C PHE A 124 -5.69 8.27 -8.95
N GLU A 125 -6.48 8.19 -10.01
CA GLU A 125 -7.74 7.41 -10.00
C GLU A 125 -7.94 6.49 -11.19
N HIS A 126 -8.57 5.34 -10.98
CA HIS A 126 -8.91 4.41 -12.07
C HIS A 126 -7.68 3.94 -12.86
N ASN A 127 -6.58 3.62 -12.19
CA ASN A 127 -5.37 3.15 -12.85
C ASN A 127 -5.12 1.67 -12.63
N TYR A 128 -4.39 1.07 -13.57
CA TYR A 128 -3.82 -0.27 -13.42
C TYR A 128 -2.32 -0.17 -13.18
N ILE A 129 -1.82 -0.82 -12.13
CA ILE A 129 -0.41 -0.80 -11.72
C ILE A 129 0.09 -2.23 -11.61
N GLU A 130 1.26 -2.49 -12.16
CA GLU A 130 1.84 -3.82 -12.14
C GLU A 130 3.34 -3.78 -11.93
N HIS A 131 3.78 -4.54 -10.93
CA HIS A 131 5.16 -4.86 -10.63
C HIS A 131 6.07 -3.67 -10.27
N THR A 132 5.48 -2.54 -9.88
CA THR A 132 6.22 -1.33 -9.50
C THR A 132 6.58 -1.34 -8.01
N SER A 133 7.40 -0.39 -7.56
CA SER A 133 7.61 -0.13 -6.13
C SER A 133 6.52 0.78 -5.52
N GLY A 134 5.41 0.97 -6.25
CA GLY A 134 4.23 1.77 -5.89
C GLY A 134 4.41 3.30 -5.90
N ILE A 135 3.58 4.02 -5.13
CA ILE A 135 3.47 5.48 -5.16
C ILE A 135 4.20 6.07 -3.96
N TYR A 136 5.10 7.02 -4.22
CA TYR A 136 5.77 7.81 -3.19
C TYR A 136 5.44 9.29 -3.36
N LEU A 137 4.91 9.89 -2.30
CA LEU A 137 4.59 11.32 -2.24
C LEU A 137 5.26 11.94 -1.01
N ALA A 138 6.14 12.91 -1.25
CA ALA A 138 6.83 13.64 -0.19
C ALA A 138 6.50 15.14 -0.21
N ASP A 139 6.52 15.74 0.98
CA ASP A 139 6.48 17.19 1.19
C ASP A 139 5.26 17.88 0.53
N MET A 140 4.11 17.18 0.46
CA MET A 140 2.86 17.82 0.10
C MET A 140 2.45 18.75 1.24
N GLN A 141 2.76 20.03 1.04
CA GLN A 141 2.35 21.11 1.93
C GLN A 141 1.26 21.91 1.24
N VAL A 142 0.30 22.39 2.03
CA VAL A 142 -0.87 23.08 1.51
C VAL A 142 -0.81 24.53 1.95
N ASP A 143 -0.32 25.38 1.05
CA ASP A 143 -0.30 26.83 1.22
C ASP A 143 -1.34 27.54 0.36
N ASP A 144 -2.05 26.82 -0.52
CA ASP A 144 -3.05 27.38 -1.41
C ASP A 144 -4.49 27.10 -0.92
N PRO A 145 -5.19 28.11 -0.38
CA PRO A 145 -6.56 27.96 0.11
C PRO A 145 -7.59 27.73 -1.01
N SER A 146 -7.23 27.89 -2.29
CA SER A 146 -8.12 27.66 -3.43
C SER A 146 -8.28 26.18 -3.79
N ILE A 147 -7.40 25.31 -3.29
CA ILE A 147 -7.46 23.87 -3.54
C ILE A 147 -8.33 23.21 -2.47
N ALA A 148 -9.52 22.75 -2.84
CA ALA A 148 -10.47 22.14 -1.90
C ALA A 148 -10.05 20.73 -1.45
N LYS A 149 -9.51 19.93 -2.39
CA LYS A 149 -9.07 18.54 -2.19
C LYS A 149 -7.63 18.39 -2.67
N HIS A 150 -6.71 17.97 -1.79
CA HIS A 150 -5.28 17.88 -2.13
C HIS A 150 -4.87 16.51 -2.67
N LEU A 151 -5.41 15.44 -2.09
CA LEU A 151 -4.97 14.09 -2.38
C LEU A 151 -6.18 13.17 -2.60
N SER A 152 -6.20 12.51 -3.74
CA SER A 152 -7.12 11.42 -4.01
C SER A 152 -6.40 10.28 -4.71
N ILE A 153 -6.26 9.15 -4.02
CA ILE A 153 -5.75 7.90 -4.61
C ILE A 153 -6.88 6.89 -4.53
N ARG A 154 -7.61 6.70 -5.63
CA ARG A 154 -8.84 5.89 -5.61
C ARG A 154 -9.04 4.97 -6.78
N TYR A 155 -9.78 3.89 -6.56
CA TYR A 155 -10.25 3.02 -7.63
C TYR A 155 -9.13 2.37 -8.43
N ASN A 156 -7.93 2.25 -7.87
CA ASN A 156 -6.80 1.67 -8.58
C ASN A 156 -6.73 0.16 -8.34
N ILE A 157 -6.25 -0.56 -9.35
CA ILE A 157 -5.86 -1.97 -9.23
C ILE A 157 -4.34 -2.03 -9.28
N CYS A 158 -3.73 -2.71 -8.33
CA CYS A 158 -2.30 -2.90 -8.22
C CYS A 158 -1.97 -4.38 -8.07
N ARG A 159 -0.90 -4.84 -8.73
CA ARG A 159 -0.35 -6.17 -8.53
C ARG A 159 1.15 -6.14 -8.29
N ASN A 160 1.58 -6.99 -7.35
CA ASN A 160 2.98 -7.34 -7.12
C ASN A 160 3.90 -6.15 -6.82
N ILE A 161 3.66 -5.42 -5.73
CA ILE A 161 4.51 -4.32 -5.29
C ILE A 161 5.89 -4.85 -4.88
N ASP A 162 6.96 -4.39 -5.51
CA ASP A 162 8.24 -5.10 -5.45
C ASP A 162 9.45 -4.20 -5.20
N GLY A 163 10.01 -4.29 -4.00
CA GLY A 163 11.22 -3.58 -3.58
C GLY A 163 12.54 -4.24 -3.98
N ARG A 164 12.53 -5.43 -4.61
CA ARG A 164 13.75 -6.20 -4.89
C ARG A 164 14.66 -5.51 -5.90
N TYR A 165 15.97 -5.69 -5.71
CA TYR A 165 16.98 -5.40 -6.74
C TYR A 165 17.25 -6.64 -7.60
N ARG A 166 17.58 -6.43 -8.88
CA ARG A 166 17.88 -7.53 -9.81
C ARG A 166 19.06 -8.42 -9.41
N ASN A 167 19.97 -7.93 -8.57
CA ASN A 167 21.18 -8.64 -8.12
C ASN A 167 21.13 -9.01 -6.62
N GLY A 168 19.93 -9.03 -6.04
CA GLY A 168 19.75 -9.26 -4.61
C GLY A 168 19.83 -7.98 -3.78
N GLY A 169 19.23 -8.04 -2.58
CA GLY A 169 18.92 -6.85 -1.79
C GLY A 169 17.57 -6.24 -2.17
N ARG A 170 17.19 -5.19 -1.44
CA ARG A 170 15.89 -4.55 -1.55
C ARG A 170 15.90 -3.11 -1.06
N GLU A 171 14.86 -2.38 -1.41
CA GLU A 171 14.40 -1.17 -0.72
C GLU A 171 12.97 -1.36 -0.21
N THR A 172 12.47 -0.39 0.54
CA THR A 172 11.07 -0.39 0.96
C THR A 172 10.15 -0.01 -0.20
N ALA A 173 9.14 -0.86 -0.44
CA ALA A 173 8.15 -0.65 -1.49
C ALA A 173 6.75 -0.73 -0.90
N GLN A 174 5.96 0.31 -1.13
CA GLN A 174 4.59 0.42 -0.63
C GLN A 174 3.65 0.67 -1.78
N PHE A 175 2.38 0.24 -1.70
CA PHE A 175 1.39 0.70 -2.69
C PHE A 175 1.28 2.22 -2.62
N VAL A 176 1.14 2.77 -1.40
CA VAL A 176 1.21 4.21 -1.13
C VAL A 176 2.11 4.49 0.06
N GLN A 177 3.11 5.34 -0.15
CA GLN A 177 3.90 5.98 0.90
C GLN A 177 3.68 7.49 0.85
N LEU A 178 3.14 8.05 1.94
CA LEU A 178 3.22 9.48 2.20
C LEU A 178 4.43 9.76 3.08
N ASN A 179 5.10 10.88 2.86
CA ASN A 179 6.18 11.36 3.69
C ASN A 179 6.04 12.86 3.93
N SER A 180 5.84 13.29 5.18
CA SER A 180 5.77 14.72 5.52
C SER A 180 4.68 15.48 4.76
N CYS A 181 3.54 14.81 4.52
CA CYS A 181 2.38 15.38 3.85
C CYS A 181 1.40 15.92 4.91
N GLY A 182 1.43 17.23 5.11
CA GLY A 182 0.75 17.91 6.22
C GLY A 182 -0.49 18.69 5.78
N ASP A 183 -1.39 18.91 6.74
CA ASP A 183 -2.59 19.74 6.61
C ASP A 183 -3.47 19.38 5.40
N LEU A 184 -3.55 18.07 5.14
CA LEU A 184 -4.32 17.53 4.03
C LEU A 184 -5.82 17.77 4.26
N LYS A 185 -6.48 18.42 3.29
CA LYS A 185 -7.93 18.68 3.30
C LYS A 185 -8.62 17.80 2.26
N GLN A 186 -9.82 17.33 2.62
CA GLN A 186 -10.66 16.46 1.79
C GLN A 186 -9.86 15.32 1.13
N SER A 187 -8.89 14.77 1.85
CA SER A 187 -7.88 13.87 1.28
C SER A 187 -8.18 12.42 1.62
N GLU A 188 -8.05 11.55 0.63
CA GLU A 188 -8.43 10.15 0.77
C GLU A 188 -7.56 9.18 -0.04
N ILE A 189 -7.31 8.00 0.56
CA ILE A 189 -6.79 6.81 -0.09
C ILE A 189 -7.89 5.75 0.05
N ALA A 190 -8.66 5.52 -1.01
CA ALA A 190 -9.88 4.74 -0.88
C ALA A 190 -10.23 3.87 -2.09
N TRP A 191 -10.91 2.75 -1.87
CA TRP A 191 -11.35 1.86 -2.95
C TRP A 191 -10.20 1.40 -3.86
N ASN A 192 -9.02 1.16 -3.31
CA ASN A 192 -7.92 0.55 -4.08
C ASN A 192 -7.83 -0.94 -3.79
N MET A 193 -7.40 -1.72 -4.77
CA MET A 193 -7.19 -3.15 -4.63
C MET A 193 -5.74 -3.49 -4.99
N ALA A 194 -4.97 -4.03 -4.04
CA ALA A 194 -3.65 -4.58 -4.28
C ALA A 194 -3.63 -6.09 -4.04
N VAL A 195 -3.07 -6.83 -4.99
CA VAL A 195 -2.86 -8.28 -4.90
C VAL A 195 -1.41 -8.60 -5.15
N ASN A 196 -0.74 -9.15 -4.14
CA ASN A 196 0.68 -9.47 -4.16
C ASN A 196 0.85 -10.98 -4.03
N GLU A 197 1.57 -11.57 -4.98
CA GLU A 197 1.86 -13.00 -4.99
C GLU A 197 3.15 -13.29 -4.22
N PRO A 198 3.19 -14.30 -3.32
CA PRO A 198 4.43 -14.66 -2.65
C PRO A 198 5.48 -15.11 -3.68
N PHE A 199 6.77 -14.92 -3.36
CA PHE A 199 7.93 -15.16 -4.25
C PHE A 199 8.04 -14.24 -5.47
N VAL A 200 6.98 -13.51 -5.83
CA VAL A 200 6.92 -12.65 -7.02
C VAL A 200 7.23 -11.20 -6.70
N CYS A 201 7.11 -10.79 -5.44
CA CYS A 201 7.28 -9.42 -4.99
C CYS A 201 7.91 -9.37 -3.59
N ASP A 202 8.19 -8.16 -3.12
CA ASP A 202 8.72 -7.87 -1.79
C ASP A 202 8.11 -6.55 -1.35
N THR A 203 6.87 -6.66 -0.89
CA THR A 203 6.07 -5.52 -0.43
C THR A 203 6.48 -5.24 1.00
N GLU A 204 6.83 -4.00 1.30
CA GLU A 204 6.94 -3.53 2.67
C GLU A 204 5.50 -3.28 3.20
N ASP A 205 4.98 -2.07 3.08
CA ASP A 205 3.63 -1.75 3.55
C ASP A 205 2.62 -1.68 2.42
N PHE A 206 1.37 -2.03 2.66
CA PHE A 206 0.32 -1.65 1.71
C PHE A 206 0.17 -0.12 1.71
N ILE A 207 -0.11 0.49 2.86
CA ILE A 207 -0.21 1.95 2.98
C ILE A 207 0.61 2.38 4.19
N ASN A 208 1.50 3.34 3.99
CA ASN A 208 2.26 3.96 5.07
C ASN A 208 2.15 5.49 4.95
N ILE A 209 1.71 6.12 6.04
CA ILE A 209 1.49 7.58 6.10
C ILE A 209 2.57 8.30 6.89
N PHE A 210 3.81 7.85 6.83
CA PHE A 210 4.96 8.42 7.54
C PHE A 210 4.92 9.95 7.64
N GLN A 211 4.92 10.47 8.87
CA GLN A 211 4.88 11.91 9.16
C GLN A 211 3.78 12.69 8.41
N SER A 212 2.60 12.11 8.21
CA SER A 212 1.53 12.73 7.41
C SER A 212 0.22 12.79 8.19
N TRP A 213 -0.56 13.85 7.95
CA TRP A 213 -1.76 14.15 8.75
C TRP A 213 -2.82 14.94 7.97
N GLY A 214 -4.07 14.84 8.44
CA GLY A 214 -5.17 15.69 7.98
C GLY A 214 -5.17 17.05 8.66
N ALA A 215 -5.82 18.05 8.06
CA ALA A 215 -5.89 19.40 8.61
C ALA A 215 -6.63 19.49 9.97
N SER A 216 -7.62 18.63 10.19
CA SER A 216 -8.38 18.55 11.44
C SER A 216 -9.09 17.19 11.53
N MET A 217 -9.69 16.83 12.67
CA MET A 217 -10.51 15.60 12.74
C MET A 217 -11.80 15.66 11.89
N SER A 218 -12.31 16.85 11.60
CA SER A 218 -13.40 17.04 10.63
C SER A 218 -12.91 16.91 9.19
N ASP A 219 -11.66 17.31 8.92
CA ASP A 219 -10.96 17.17 7.63
C ASP A 219 -9.82 16.17 7.74
N ALA A 220 -10.12 14.99 8.28
CA ALA A 220 -9.12 13.97 8.52
C ALA A 220 -8.60 13.41 7.18
N LEU A 221 -7.35 12.90 7.18
CA LEU A 221 -6.90 12.00 6.12
C LEU A 221 -7.70 10.71 6.22
N LEU A 222 -8.45 10.38 5.17
CA LEU A 222 -9.31 9.20 5.13
C LEU A 222 -8.59 8.03 4.43
N ILE A 223 -8.54 6.87 5.07
CA ILE A 223 -8.00 5.64 4.50
C ILE A 223 -9.08 4.57 4.60
N HIS A 224 -9.81 4.31 3.53
CA HIS A 224 -10.99 3.45 3.66
C HIS A 224 -11.37 2.63 2.45
N ASP A 225 -12.09 1.54 2.71
CA ASP A 225 -12.59 0.66 1.66
C ASP A 225 -11.46 0.17 0.72
N ASN A 226 -10.22 0.01 1.20
CA ASN A 226 -9.15 -0.60 0.41
C ASN A 226 -9.10 -2.10 0.63
N PHE A 227 -8.63 -2.85 -0.36
CA PHE A 227 -8.35 -4.27 -0.28
C PHE A 227 -6.87 -4.53 -0.53
N CYS A 228 -6.25 -5.30 0.38
CA CYS A 228 -4.91 -5.83 0.20
C CYS A 228 -4.95 -7.34 0.38
N LEU A 229 -4.33 -8.05 -0.55
CA LEU A 229 -3.97 -9.45 -0.38
C LEU A 229 -2.46 -9.57 -0.50
N GLY A 230 -1.80 -9.98 0.58
CA GLY A 230 -0.38 -10.29 0.60
C GLY A 230 0.48 -9.06 0.88
N THR A 231 1.33 -9.15 1.90
CA THR A 231 2.56 -8.34 2.04
C THR A 231 3.68 -9.28 2.46
N TYR A 232 3.99 -10.25 1.59
CA TYR A 232 4.91 -11.34 1.93
C TYR A 232 6.36 -10.85 1.92
N PRO A 233 7.20 -11.36 2.84
CA PRO A 233 8.64 -11.22 2.68
C PRO A 233 9.12 -11.90 1.40
N ASN A 234 10.28 -11.47 0.92
CA ASN A 234 11.03 -12.20 -0.08
C ASN A 234 12.43 -12.58 0.41
N PRO A 235 12.75 -13.89 0.54
CA PRO A 235 11.83 -15.02 0.31
C PRO A 235 10.71 -15.09 1.36
N PRO A 236 9.54 -15.67 1.05
CA PRO A 236 8.43 -15.84 2.00
C PRO A 236 8.77 -16.61 3.28
N LEU A 237 9.89 -17.33 3.31
CA LEU A 237 10.36 -18.05 4.49
C LEU A 237 11.21 -17.18 5.43
N ASP A 238 11.48 -15.92 5.08
CA ASP A 238 12.25 -15.01 5.93
C ASP A 238 11.48 -14.73 7.24
N PRO A 239 12.05 -15.05 8.42
CA PRO A 239 11.42 -14.75 9.70
C PRO A 239 11.48 -13.26 10.07
N VAL A 240 12.26 -12.46 9.36
CA VAL A 240 12.45 -11.03 9.61
C VAL A 240 11.87 -10.22 8.46
N HIS A 241 10.73 -9.61 8.71
CA HIS A 241 10.10 -8.69 7.77
C HIS A 241 9.44 -7.55 8.53
N SER A 242 9.59 -6.34 8.01
CA SER A 242 9.08 -5.09 8.59
C SER A 242 7.80 -4.60 7.92
N GLY A 243 7.43 -5.18 6.78
CA GLY A 243 6.25 -4.80 6.02
C GLY A 243 4.93 -5.37 6.56
N GLY A 244 3.86 -4.59 6.47
CA GLY A 244 2.51 -4.99 6.89
C GLY A 244 1.40 -4.36 6.06
N GLY A 245 0.18 -4.34 6.60
CA GLY A 245 -0.96 -3.73 5.94
C GLY A 245 -0.86 -2.20 5.96
N ILE A 246 -1.47 -1.57 6.97
CA ILE A 246 -1.57 -0.11 7.06
C ILE A 246 -0.80 0.41 8.27
N MET A 247 0.23 1.22 8.03
CA MET A 247 0.98 1.96 9.06
C MET A 247 0.40 3.36 9.23
N LEU A 248 -0.34 3.58 10.32
CA LEU A 248 -1.08 4.83 10.59
C LEU A 248 -0.26 5.88 11.33
N GLY A 249 0.91 5.51 11.84
CA GLY A 249 1.73 6.44 12.58
C GLY A 249 3.12 5.91 12.76
N ASP A 250 4.03 6.47 11.99
CA ASP A 250 5.45 6.14 11.91
C ASP A 250 6.24 7.40 11.56
N GLY A 251 7.48 7.48 12.05
CA GLY A 251 8.27 8.70 12.03
C GLY A 251 7.66 9.81 12.91
N GLY A 252 8.10 11.04 12.73
CA GLY A 252 7.50 12.18 13.43
C GLY A 252 8.01 12.32 14.86
N LYS A 253 8.27 13.58 15.25
CA LYS A 253 8.61 13.94 16.62
C LYS A 253 7.86 15.21 17.00
N GLY A 254 7.30 15.22 18.19
CA GLY A 254 6.58 16.37 18.71
C GLY A 254 5.34 16.70 17.86
N PRO A 255 5.15 17.97 17.46
CA PRO A 255 3.96 18.42 16.73
C PRO A 255 3.83 17.81 15.32
N ASN A 256 4.93 17.29 14.75
CA ASN A 256 4.93 16.65 13.43
C ASN A 256 4.66 15.14 13.51
N SER A 257 4.11 14.65 14.62
CA SER A 257 3.63 13.27 14.73
C SER A 257 2.36 13.11 13.87
N ASN A 258 2.08 11.90 13.37
CA ASN A 258 0.85 11.62 12.64
C ASN A 258 -0.39 12.02 13.45
N HIS A 259 -1.37 12.65 12.80
CA HIS A 259 -2.61 13.02 13.46
C HIS A 259 -3.77 13.26 12.50
N ASN A 260 -4.97 13.40 13.06
CA ASN A 260 -6.18 13.70 12.30
C ASN A 260 -6.43 12.67 11.18
N ILE A 261 -6.50 11.40 11.54
CA ILE A 261 -6.61 10.28 10.58
C ILE A 261 -7.83 9.43 10.92
N LYS A 262 -8.55 8.98 9.88
CA LYS A 262 -9.61 7.97 9.98
C LYS A 262 -9.31 6.82 9.03
N CYS A 263 -9.15 5.61 9.57
CA CYS A 263 -8.85 4.40 8.81
C CYS A 263 -9.93 3.33 9.00
N TYR A 264 -10.79 3.11 8.00
CA TYR A 264 -11.99 2.29 8.22
C TYR A 264 -12.45 1.46 7.02
N ASN A 265 -13.23 0.41 7.27
CA ASN A 265 -13.79 -0.47 6.24
C ASN A 265 -12.76 -1.10 5.28
N ASN A 266 -11.47 -1.13 5.63
CA ASN A 266 -10.44 -1.78 4.82
C ASN A 266 -10.48 -3.30 5.02
N HIS A 267 -10.03 -4.02 4.00
CA HIS A 267 -9.96 -5.47 3.98
C HIS A 267 -8.51 -5.90 3.74
N LEU A 268 -7.85 -6.38 4.79
CA LEU A 268 -6.42 -6.68 4.80
C LEU A 268 -6.22 -8.18 5.02
N LEU A 269 -5.77 -8.86 3.97
CA LEU A 269 -5.60 -10.30 3.92
C LEU A 269 -4.14 -10.66 3.75
N GLU A 270 -3.64 -11.60 4.54
CA GLU A 270 -2.26 -12.11 4.47
C GLU A 270 -1.19 -11.01 4.48
N THR A 271 -1.40 -9.98 5.29
CA THR A 271 -0.37 -8.98 5.55
C THR A 271 0.60 -9.53 6.60
N SER A 272 1.91 -9.53 6.36
CA SER A 272 2.84 -10.32 7.17
C SER A 272 3.15 -9.72 8.55
N GLN A 273 3.93 -8.66 8.70
CA GLN A 273 4.33 -8.23 10.04
C GLN A 273 3.13 -7.69 10.85
N TYR A 274 2.20 -7.01 10.19
CA TYR A 274 0.98 -6.55 10.85
C TYR A 274 -0.17 -6.35 9.90
N GLY A 275 -1.40 -6.31 10.42
CA GLY A 275 -2.57 -5.80 9.69
C GLY A 275 -2.66 -4.28 9.73
N ILE A 276 -2.88 -3.70 10.90
CA ILE A 276 -2.88 -2.25 11.11
C ILE A 276 -1.98 -1.90 12.30
N ALA A 277 -1.14 -0.89 12.11
CA ALA A 277 -0.12 -0.48 13.07
C ALA A 277 -0.22 1.01 13.41
N LEU A 278 0.08 1.33 14.67
CA LEU A 278 0.35 2.68 15.14
C LEU A 278 1.50 2.65 16.16
N VAL A 279 2.58 3.38 15.90
CA VAL A 279 3.65 3.59 16.91
C VAL A 279 3.67 5.00 17.49
N ARG A 280 3.08 5.98 16.79
CA ARG A 280 3.10 7.41 17.16
C ARG A 280 1.86 8.13 16.65
N GLY A 281 1.44 9.18 17.34
CA GLY A 281 0.42 10.10 16.84
C GLY A 281 -0.79 10.26 17.75
N TYR A 282 -1.66 11.20 17.39
CA TYR A 282 -2.83 11.57 18.19
C TYR A 282 -4.02 11.90 17.31
N ASN A 283 -5.25 11.86 17.84
CA ASN A 283 -6.47 12.05 17.04
C ASN A 283 -6.53 11.07 15.84
N ILE A 284 -6.44 9.77 16.13
CA ILE A 284 -6.42 8.72 15.10
C ILE A 284 -7.49 7.70 15.43
N TRP A 285 -8.43 7.48 14.50
CA TRP A 285 -9.50 6.51 14.67
C TRP A 285 -9.37 5.41 13.60
N TRP A 286 -9.37 4.14 13.99
CA TRP A 286 -9.50 3.04 13.03
C TRP A 286 -10.55 2.02 13.43
N TYR A 287 -11.45 1.74 12.49
CA TYR A 287 -12.67 1.00 12.80
C TYR A 287 -13.29 0.25 11.63
N ASP A 288 -14.11 -0.74 11.93
CA ASP A 288 -14.84 -1.55 10.93
C ASP A 288 -13.92 -2.19 9.86
N ASN A 289 -12.60 -2.32 10.12
CA ASN A 289 -11.68 -3.01 9.23
C ASN A 289 -11.76 -4.53 9.42
N ARG A 290 -11.44 -5.30 8.38
CA ARG A 290 -11.38 -6.76 8.38
C ARG A 290 -9.93 -7.18 8.15
N ILE A 291 -9.35 -7.88 9.10
CA ILE A 291 -7.92 -8.20 9.14
C ILE A 291 -7.78 -9.70 9.35
N VAL A 292 -7.34 -10.43 8.32
CA VAL A 292 -7.31 -11.89 8.34
C VAL A 292 -5.99 -12.42 7.77
N ALA A 293 -5.35 -13.32 8.49
CA ALA A 293 -4.10 -13.95 8.05
C ALA A 293 -4.02 -15.39 8.50
N THR A 294 -3.68 -16.28 7.57
CA THR A 294 -3.34 -17.67 7.86
C THR A 294 -1.86 -17.85 8.18
N ALA A 295 -1.01 -16.85 7.85
CA ALA A 295 0.44 -16.99 7.89
C ALA A 295 0.96 -18.11 6.96
N LEU A 296 0.17 -18.49 5.96
CA LEU A 296 0.53 -19.43 4.93
C LEU A 296 0.55 -18.73 3.58
N THR A 297 1.45 -19.18 2.72
CA THR A 297 1.34 -18.94 1.29
C THR A 297 0.19 -19.80 0.71
N PRO A 298 -0.28 -19.51 -0.52
CA PRO A 298 -1.38 -20.26 -1.14
C PRO A 298 -1.13 -21.76 -1.32
N ASP A 299 0.13 -22.20 -1.39
CA ASP A 299 0.50 -23.62 -1.48
C ASP A 299 0.63 -24.30 -0.09
N GLY A 300 0.41 -23.55 0.98
CA GLY A 300 0.45 -24.04 2.36
C GLY A 300 1.81 -23.94 3.04
N GLN A 301 2.83 -23.32 2.42
CA GLN A 301 4.09 -23.05 3.12
C GLN A 301 3.92 -21.98 4.19
N ARG A 302 4.58 -22.20 5.33
CA ARG A 302 4.54 -21.28 6.49
C ARG A 302 5.34 -20.01 6.20
N VAL A 303 4.80 -18.87 6.60
CA VAL A 303 5.45 -17.56 6.50
C VAL A 303 5.78 -17.08 7.92
N PRO A 304 7.02 -17.28 8.41
CA PRO A 304 7.38 -16.98 9.80
C PRO A 304 7.43 -15.47 10.11
N GLY A 305 7.53 -14.62 9.08
CA GLY A 305 7.46 -13.16 9.24
C GLY A 305 6.12 -12.63 9.76
N PHE A 306 5.07 -13.47 9.84
CA PHE A 306 3.79 -13.05 10.39
C PHE A 306 3.87 -12.73 11.88
N ASN A 307 3.35 -11.58 12.31
CA ASN A 307 3.51 -11.16 13.71
C ASN A 307 2.21 -10.81 14.45
N VAL A 308 1.45 -9.78 14.08
CA VAL A 308 0.26 -9.38 14.86
C VAL A 308 -0.82 -8.70 14.03
N GLY A 309 -2.10 -9.04 14.24
CA GLY A 309 -3.20 -8.44 13.47
C GLY A 309 -3.29 -6.92 13.61
N MET A 310 -3.25 -6.41 14.84
CA MET A 310 -3.17 -4.97 15.11
C MET A 310 -2.21 -4.66 16.24
N TYR A 311 -1.47 -3.57 16.15
CA TYR A 311 -0.73 -3.05 17.30
C TYR A 311 -0.82 -1.52 17.43
N CYS A 312 -0.70 -1.07 18.67
CA CYS A 312 -0.75 0.33 19.06
C CYS A 312 0.10 0.51 20.31
N TYR A 313 1.23 1.21 20.21
CA TYR A 313 2.08 1.52 21.36
C TYR A 313 2.80 2.86 21.13
N ASN A 314 3.24 3.55 22.17
CA ASN A 314 3.96 4.81 22.07
C ASN A 314 5.46 4.56 22.14
N ASP A 315 6.10 4.42 20.98
CA ASP A 315 7.56 4.23 20.90
C ASP A 315 8.37 5.50 21.30
N ASN A 316 7.69 6.63 21.49
CA ASN A 316 8.25 7.93 21.87
C ASN A 316 8.08 8.24 23.38
N ARG A 317 7.61 7.27 24.17
CA ARG A 317 7.33 7.46 25.60
C ARG A 317 8.49 8.06 26.39
N SER A 318 9.72 7.65 26.07
CA SER A 318 10.94 8.16 26.74
C SER A 318 11.31 9.59 26.33
N LEU A 319 10.84 10.09 25.18
CA LEU A 319 11.21 11.39 24.64
C LEU A 319 10.19 12.48 24.98
N ASN A 320 8.90 12.18 24.87
CA ASN A 320 7.84 13.18 25.00
C ASN A 320 6.69 12.75 25.93
N GLY A 321 6.82 11.62 26.64
CA GLY A 321 5.71 11.01 27.38
C GLY A 321 4.51 10.76 26.46
N ASN A 322 3.31 11.07 26.94
CA ASN A 322 2.05 10.91 26.19
C ASN A 322 1.60 12.20 25.46
N THR A 323 2.42 13.25 25.45
CA THR A 323 2.03 14.58 24.93
C THR A 323 1.55 14.55 23.47
N TYR A 324 2.10 13.64 22.66
CA TYR A 324 1.73 13.46 21.25
C TYR A 324 1.23 12.05 20.97
N PHE A 325 0.64 11.41 21.98
CA PHE A 325 0.04 10.08 21.90
C PHE A 325 -1.26 10.03 22.70
N TYR A 326 -2.37 10.50 22.11
CA TYR A 326 -3.66 10.62 22.78
C TYR A 326 -4.84 10.65 21.80
N ASN A 327 -6.07 10.45 22.32
CA ASN A 327 -7.30 10.41 21.52
C ASN A 327 -7.23 9.41 20.35
N ILE A 328 -6.75 8.21 20.66
CA ILE A 328 -6.71 7.08 19.73
C ILE A 328 -7.95 6.21 19.98
N ARG A 329 -8.71 5.87 18.93
CA ARG A 329 -9.93 5.08 19.05
C ARG A 329 -9.90 3.88 18.10
N VAL A 330 -10.21 2.70 18.62
CA VAL A 330 -10.09 1.43 17.90
C VAL A 330 -11.35 0.62 18.07
N PHE A 331 -12.28 0.63 17.11
CA PHE A 331 -13.57 -0.03 17.34
C PHE A 331 -14.11 -0.81 16.16
N ARG A 332 -14.87 -1.87 16.43
CA ARG A 332 -15.56 -2.76 15.47
C ARG A 332 -14.68 -3.39 14.39
N ASN A 333 -13.36 -3.38 14.56
CA ASN A 333 -12.45 -4.13 13.68
C ASN A 333 -12.65 -5.65 13.89
N GLY A 334 -12.76 -6.40 12.80
CA GLY A 334 -12.79 -7.86 12.77
C GLY A 334 -11.39 -8.42 12.57
N VAL A 335 -10.89 -9.23 13.50
CA VAL A 335 -9.51 -9.77 13.44
C VAL A 335 -9.48 -11.29 13.58
N CYS A 336 -8.84 -11.95 12.61
CA CYS A 336 -8.53 -13.38 12.63
C CYS A 336 -7.10 -13.58 12.13
N TYR A 337 -6.13 -13.49 13.05
CA TYR A 337 -4.73 -13.33 12.66
C TYR A 337 -3.85 -14.35 13.35
N ASN A 338 -3.21 -15.16 12.53
CA ASN A 338 -2.38 -16.26 13.00
C ASN A 338 -0.90 -15.94 12.79
N THR A 339 -0.08 -16.54 13.63
CA THR A 339 1.38 -16.41 13.56
C THR A 339 2.04 -17.73 13.98
N TYR A 340 3.29 -17.89 13.59
CA TYR A 340 4.19 -18.95 14.01
C TYR A 340 5.20 -18.48 15.07
N LYS A 341 4.87 -17.42 15.82
CA LYS A 341 5.80 -16.81 16.77
C LYS A 341 5.94 -17.52 18.12
N TYR A 342 7.21 -17.60 18.52
CA TYR A 342 7.83 -17.62 19.85
C TYR A 342 6.91 -17.75 21.07
N ASN A 343 6.99 -18.90 21.75
CA ASN A 343 6.48 -19.08 23.09
C ASN A 343 7.47 -18.46 24.11
N HIS A 344 7.14 -17.30 24.69
CA HIS A 344 7.93 -16.65 25.75
C HIS A 344 8.11 -17.51 27.02
N GLN A 345 7.36 -18.60 27.20
CA GLN A 345 7.51 -19.50 28.35
C GLN A 345 8.66 -20.50 28.19
N LEU A 346 9.25 -20.63 27.01
CA LEU A 346 10.46 -21.42 26.78
C LEU A 346 11.66 -20.48 26.80
N GLN A 347 12.33 -20.34 27.95
CA GLN A 347 13.53 -19.50 28.17
C GLN A 347 14.79 -19.98 27.41
N SER A 348 14.64 -20.55 26.22
CA SER A 348 15.73 -21.00 25.37
C SER A 348 15.61 -20.32 24.01
N ASN A 349 16.73 -19.91 23.43
CA ASN A 349 16.87 -19.32 22.09
C ASN A 349 16.48 -20.28 20.92
N LEU A 350 15.44 -21.10 21.11
CA LEU A 350 14.86 -22.00 20.14
C LEU A 350 13.53 -21.40 19.72
N PHE A 351 13.45 -20.92 18.48
CA PHE A 351 12.18 -20.59 17.86
C PHE A 351 11.35 -21.87 17.73
N ASP A 352 10.39 -22.07 18.62
CA ASP A 352 9.41 -23.15 18.48
C ASP A 352 8.36 -22.74 17.44
N PHE A 353 8.69 -22.97 16.17
CA PHE A 353 7.79 -22.78 15.04
C PHE A 353 6.72 -23.89 14.94
N SER A 354 6.66 -24.85 15.88
CA SER A 354 5.76 -26.00 15.79
C SER A 354 4.31 -25.67 16.17
N SER A 355 4.08 -24.65 16.99
CA SER A 355 2.74 -24.28 17.47
C SER A 355 2.16 -23.07 16.73
N TYR A 356 0.98 -23.25 16.16
CA TYR A 356 0.18 -22.18 15.58
C TYR A 356 -0.53 -21.39 16.68
N VAL A 357 -0.31 -20.08 16.76
CA VAL A 357 -0.95 -19.25 17.80
C VAL A 357 -1.65 -18.04 17.19
N LYS A 358 -2.70 -17.59 17.87
CA LYS A 358 -3.37 -16.33 17.56
C LYS A 358 -2.53 -15.18 18.10
N SER A 359 -2.18 -14.23 17.25
CA SER A 359 -1.58 -12.95 17.66
C SER A 359 -2.43 -11.83 17.07
N GLN A 360 -3.57 -11.61 17.72
CA GLN A 360 -4.58 -10.73 17.15
C GLN A 360 -4.26 -9.26 17.43
N ILE A 361 -3.89 -8.92 18.67
CA ILE A 361 -3.80 -7.53 19.13
C ILE A 361 -2.67 -7.36 20.13
N TYR A 362 -1.89 -6.28 19.99
CA TYR A 362 -0.90 -5.84 20.96
C TYR A 362 -1.07 -4.35 21.28
N PHE A 363 -1.78 -4.06 22.37
CA PHE A 363 -2.02 -2.71 22.92
C PHE A 363 -1.48 -2.64 24.36
N PRO A 364 -0.15 -2.52 24.56
CA PRO A 364 0.47 -2.54 25.90
C PRO A 364 0.16 -1.29 26.72
N GLU A 365 -0.39 -0.24 26.10
CA GLU A 365 -0.73 1.01 26.75
C GLU A 365 -2.23 1.10 26.97
N THR A 366 -2.63 1.75 28.07
CA THR A 366 -4.03 2.05 28.40
C THR A 366 -4.65 3.13 27.50
N GLY A 367 -4.12 3.30 26.27
CA GLY A 367 -4.34 4.46 25.41
C GLY A 367 -5.48 4.36 24.38
N PRO A 368 -5.76 3.21 23.74
CA PRO A 368 -6.86 3.14 22.79
C PRO A 368 -8.18 2.83 23.51
N ASP A 369 -9.20 3.66 23.27
CA ASP A 369 -10.60 3.26 23.53
C ASP A 369 -10.95 2.14 22.53
N ALA A 370 -10.84 0.90 22.99
CA ALA A 370 -10.78 -0.28 22.14
C ALA A 370 -12.01 -1.19 22.32
N ASN A 371 -12.74 -1.45 21.23
CA ASN A 371 -13.81 -2.44 21.18
C ASN A 371 -13.75 -3.21 19.85
N TYR A 372 -13.20 -4.41 19.81
CA TYR A 372 -12.97 -5.16 18.57
C TYR A 372 -13.69 -6.51 18.56
N ARG A 373 -13.87 -7.09 17.38
CA ARG A 373 -14.47 -8.41 17.17
C ARG A 373 -13.39 -9.40 16.78
N LEU A 374 -13.13 -10.39 17.63
CA LEU A 374 -12.21 -11.47 17.32
C LEU A 374 -12.98 -12.60 16.65
N TYR A 375 -12.48 -13.12 15.54
CA TYR A 375 -13.13 -14.26 14.90
C TYR A 375 -12.80 -15.53 15.69
N PRO A 376 -13.78 -16.43 15.87
CA PRO A 376 -13.54 -17.71 16.53
C PRO A 376 -12.58 -18.58 15.70
N GLY A 377 -11.77 -19.38 16.39
CA GLY A 377 -10.92 -20.39 15.74
C GLY A 377 -9.81 -19.87 14.80
N LEU A 378 -9.21 -20.84 14.12
CA LEU A 378 -8.21 -20.73 13.05
C LEU A 378 -8.65 -19.81 11.91
N ALA A 379 -7.83 -18.85 11.46
CA ALA A 379 -7.96 -18.42 10.07
C ALA A 379 -7.47 -19.57 9.17
N THR A 380 -8.23 -19.86 8.12
CA THR A 380 -7.95 -20.94 7.17
C THR A 380 -8.01 -20.42 5.74
N ALA A 381 -7.60 -21.24 4.76
CA ALA A 381 -7.82 -20.92 3.35
C ALA A 381 -9.30 -20.63 3.03
N ALA A 382 -10.24 -21.33 3.69
CA ALA A 382 -11.67 -21.07 3.55
C ALA A 382 -12.06 -19.70 4.14
N THR A 383 -11.45 -19.28 5.24
CA THR A 383 -11.62 -17.93 5.81
C THR A 383 -11.18 -16.88 4.80
N ILE A 384 -10.00 -17.04 4.19
CA ILE A 384 -9.48 -16.12 3.17
C ILE A 384 -10.38 -16.07 1.93
N ALA A 385 -10.88 -17.22 1.47
CA ALA A 385 -11.81 -17.29 0.34
C ALA A 385 -13.13 -16.57 0.65
N ALA A 386 -13.69 -16.76 1.84
CA ALA A 386 -14.89 -16.06 2.28
C ALA A 386 -14.67 -14.54 2.35
N GLU A 387 -13.51 -14.09 2.82
CA GLU A 387 -13.18 -12.68 2.87
C GLU A 387 -13.02 -12.04 1.48
N LYS A 388 -12.38 -12.73 0.53
CA LYS A 388 -12.33 -12.31 -0.87
C LYS A 388 -13.74 -12.15 -1.45
N GLU A 389 -14.64 -13.07 -1.12
CA GLU A 389 -16.04 -13.01 -1.55
C GLU A 389 -16.79 -11.82 -0.93
N VAL A 390 -16.59 -11.54 0.36
CA VAL A 390 -17.16 -10.34 1.02
C VAL A 390 -16.69 -9.07 0.32
N TRP A 391 -15.40 -8.97 -0.01
CA TRP A 391 -14.87 -7.84 -0.77
C TRP A 391 -15.50 -7.74 -2.17
N ARG A 392 -15.56 -8.85 -2.90
CA ARG A 392 -16.18 -8.90 -4.23
C ARG A 392 -17.62 -8.40 -4.21
N GLN A 393 -18.42 -8.87 -3.25
CA GLN A 393 -19.80 -8.44 -3.08
C GLN A 393 -19.91 -6.95 -2.72
N LYS A 394 -19.00 -6.46 -1.86
CA LYS A 394 -18.93 -5.03 -1.52
C LYS A 394 -18.65 -4.16 -2.75
N VAL A 395 -17.72 -4.57 -3.61
CA VAL A 395 -17.44 -3.87 -4.88
C VAL A 395 -18.66 -3.90 -5.80
N LEU A 396 -19.29 -5.07 -5.98
CA LEU A 396 -20.48 -5.22 -6.81
C LEU A 396 -21.69 -4.42 -6.34
N ALA A 397 -21.86 -4.26 -5.03
CA ALA A 397 -22.93 -3.45 -4.44
C ALA A 397 -22.62 -1.94 -4.44
N SER A 398 -21.36 -1.56 -4.69
CA SER A 398 -20.94 -0.16 -4.75
C SER A 398 -21.24 0.45 -6.13
N PRO A 399 -21.40 1.79 -6.22
CA PRO A 399 -21.48 2.49 -7.50
C PRO A 399 -20.10 2.66 -8.17
N TYR A 400 -19.03 2.11 -7.59
CA TYR A 400 -17.66 2.35 -8.01
C TYR A 400 -17.12 1.22 -8.89
N THR A 401 -16.31 1.59 -9.87
CA THR A 401 -15.57 0.64 -10.73
C THR A 401 -14.09 0.73 -10.39
N LEU A 402 -13.44 -0.41 -10.17
CA LEU A 402 -12.01 -0.49 -9.93
C LEU A 402 -11.24 -0.62 -11.26
N GLY A 403 -10.09 0.03 -11.34
CA GLY A 403 -9.24 0.05 -12.52
C GLY A 403 -9.70 1.07 -13.57
N PRO A 404 -9.05 1.06 -14.74
CA PRO A 404 -9.38 1.92 -15.88
C PRO A 404 -10.83 1.72 -16.35
N LEU A 405 -11.51 2.82 -16.72
CA LEU A 405 -12.94 2.80 -17.07
C LEU A 405 -13.25 2.45 -18.53
N ASN A 406 -12.26 2.47 -19.42
CA ASN A 406 -12.47 2.38 -20.88
C ASN A 406 -11.95 1.08 -21.49
N GLU A 407 -12.10 -0.06 -20.79
CA GLU A 407 -11.74 -1.39 -21.30
C GLU A 407 -12.89 -2.12 -22.01
#